data_AF-A0AAV8V7A9-F1
#
_entry.id   AF-A0AAV8V7A9-F1
#
_cell.length_a   1.000
_cell.length_b   1.000
_cell.length_c   1.000
_cell.angle_alpha   90.00
_cell.angle_beta   90.00
_cell.angle_gamma   90.00
#
_symmetry.space_group_name_H-M   'P 1'
#
loop_
_entity.id
_entity.type
_entity.pdbx_description
1 polymer ?
#
loop_
_entity_poly.entity_id
_entity_poly.type
_entity_poly.pdbx_seq_one_letter_code
_entity_poly.pdbx_strand_id
1 'polypeptide(L)'
;MHLLCDDAIKRRMIKGVLTVRSRWHRATTTTPRGRTILEQDIEALLMVAPRVIAIGDFNAKAQDWNSRQLNPSRAALRRFLENTDNVTAIGPTEPTFDGQGRFAPDVLDIALLKAIPTETDITSHNEGSSDHNPVLLTMGDPTRQGDIIRNTDWTDFRAEMQRSTAIPRIETTDDLEAAVVSLETDIRTALERSITETRAVRQTNYMGEIPLQAQQLIRDRRAARRRVLRTGIPEHRRTANQLGRRIRAALNEHRQETWRRFVESLNPDDNSLWKTQKALRTRRRPFPPLHGETGIACTDRDKAEAFADSLELQCRENQLNDEDEEHTDLRRTQEVTINGDAIQWSDNVKYLGVHLDRTMTWGHHAAETIRKAKTARAMLYPLLCGESRVNLRNKLLLMKTVIQPQLTYASTAWGHACKTHLKRIQAVENIALRTATSAPWFVRNRDLYRDLEWTPVLKVIKAKAAKVYAKATDHENPLLRAAVDYEPDRAATHKRPRQQLLLDPG
;
A
#
# COMPACT_ATOMS: atom_id res chain seq x y z
N MET A 1 3.18 -6.81 13.88
CA MET A 1 2.35 -5.79 13.18
C MET A 1 1.67 -4.95 14.26
N HIS A 2 1.60 -3.62 14.10
CA HIS A 2 1.00 -2.71 15.08
C HIS A 2 -0.25 -2.05 14.49
N LEU A 3 -1.39 -2.16 15.18
CA LEU A 3 -2.65 -1.49 14.85
C LEU A 3 -2.99 -0.50 15.96
N LEU A 4 -2.96 0.80 15.65
CA LEU A 4 -3.32 1.87 16.58
C LEU A 4 -4.75 2.37 16.28
N CYS A 5 -5.63 2.36 17.27
CA CYS A 5 -6.96 2.96 17.19
C CYS A 5 -6.99 4.18 18.12
N ASP A 6 -6.98 5.40 17.57
CA ASP A 6 -7.04 6.68 18.31
C ASP A 6 -8.38 7.38 18.11
N ASP A 7 -8.72 8.34 18.95
CA ASP A 7 -10.00 9.05 18.94
C ASP A 7 -10.27 9.80 17.63
N ALA A 8 -9.20 10.26 16.96
CA ALA A 8 -9.27 10.83 15.61
C ALA A 8 -9.50 9.77 14.51
N ILE A 9 -9.20 8.50 14.77
CA ILE A 9 -9.48 7.33 13.91
C ILE A 9 -10.89 6.81 14.21
N LYS A 10 -11.32 6.77 15.49
CA LYS A 10 -12.69 6.44 15.93
C LYS A 10 -13.73 7.41 15.37
N ARG A 11 -13.37 8.70 15.22
CA ARG A 11 -14.22 9.72 14.56
C ARG A 11 -14.15 9.73 13.02
N ARG A 12 -13.26 8.94 12.39
CA ARG A 12 -12.99 8.98 10.94
C ARG A 12 -13.11 7.64 10.20
N MET A 13 -13.37 6.54 10.90
CA MET A 13 -13.68 5.24 10.30
C MET A 13 -14.68 4.52 11.18
N ILE A 14 -15.92 4.39 10.71
CA ILE A 14 -16.91 3.49 11.30
C ILE A 14 -17.54 2.75 10.14
N LYS A 15 -17.48 1.41 10.17
CA LYS A 15 -17.76 0.47 9.06
C LYS A 15 -16.95 0.72 7.78
N GLY A 16 -15.65 0.42 7.86
CA GLY A 16 -14.83 0.15 6.68
C GLY A 16 -14.03 -1.14 6.88
N VAL A 17 -14.30 -2.16 6.05
CA VAL A 17 -13.41 -3.32 5.93
C VAL A 17 -12.15 -2.83 5.23
N LEU A 18 -11.10 -2.57 5.99
CA LEU A 18 -9.86 -2.01 5.44
C LEU A 18 -8.96 -3.15 4.98
N THR A 19 -9.15 -3.59 3.73
CA THR A 19 -8.29 -4.57 3.06
C THR A 19 -6.98 -3.91 2.67
N VAL A 20 -6.09 -3.68 3.65
CA VAL A 20 -4.66 -3.51 3.36
C VAL A 20 -4.17 -4.85 2.82
N ARG A 21 -3.25 -4.85 1.85
CA ARG A 21 -2.52 -6.01 1.26
C ARG A 21 -1.87 -6.97 2.29
N SER A 22 -2.66 -7.53 3.18
CA SER A 22 -2.31 -8.41 4.29
C SER A 22 -3.29 -9.58 4.26
N ARG A 23 -2.87 -10.75 4.73
CA ARG A 23 -3.66 -12.00 4.76
C ARG A 23 -4.91 -11.95 5.67
N TRP A 24 -5.38 -10.76 6.09
CA TRP A 24 -6.34 -10.54 7.16
C TRP A 24 -7.30 -9.39 6.81
N HIS A 25 -8.58 -9.55 7.15
CA HIS A 25 -9.57 -8.47 7.06
C HIS A 25 -9.62 -7.70 8.38
N ARG A 26 -9.77 -6.38 8.30
CA ARG A 26 -9.83 -5.50 9.47
C ARG A 26 -11.18 -4.83 9.52
N ALA A 27 -11.82 -4.87 10.67
CA ALA A 27 -13.05 -4.15 10.95
C ALA A 27 -12.88 -3.23 12.16
N THR A 28 -13.58 -2.11 12.15
CA THR A 28 -13.67 -1.19 13.29
C THR A 28 -15.14 -0.99 13.63
N THR A 29 -15.47 -1.02 14.92
CA THR A 29 -16.85 -0.93 15.40
C THR A 29 -17.02 0.12 16.49
N THR A 30 -18.22 0.68 16.60
CA THR A 30 -18.62 1.55 17.69
C THR A 30 -20.10 1.32 17.98
N THR A 31 -20.40 0.81 19.18
CA THR A 31 -21.79 0.61 19.64
C THR A 31 -22.25 1.86 20.39
N PRO A 32 -23.37 2.52 20.04
CA PRO A 32 -23.85 3.68 20.79
C PRO A 32 -24.13 3.36 22.26
N ARG A 33 -23.84 4.31 23.15
CA ARG A 33 -24.14 4.17 24.58
C ARG A 33 -25.64 3.97 24.79
N GLY A 34 -26.01 2.95 25.56
CA GLY A 34 -27.40 2.60 25.87
C GLY A 34 -28.05 1.60 24.92
N ARG A 35 -27.37 1.21 23.83
CA ARG A 35 -27.80 0.10 22.97
C ARG A 35 -27.07 -1.18 23.32
N THR A 36 -27.81 -2.28 23.27
CA THR A 36 -27.27 -3.63 23.46
C THR A 36 -26.81 -4.15 22.12
N ILE A 37 -25.57 -4.66 22.05
CA ILE A 37 -25.09 -5.36 20.84
C ILE A 37 -25.85 -6.68 20.66
N LEU A 38 -26.25 -7.00 19.43
CA LEU A 38 -26.90 -8.27 19.11
C LEU A 38 -25.87 -9.30 18.61
N GLU A 39 -26.19 -10.58 18.78
CA GLU A 39 -25.36 -11.68 18.27
C GLU A 39 -25.21 -11.62 16.75
N GLN A 40 -26.28 -11.23 16.06
CA GLN A 40 -26.33 -11.02 14.60
C GLN A 40 -25.37 -9.91 14.14
N ASP A 41 -25.18 -8.85 14.92
CA ASP A 41 -24.25 -7.76 14.58
C ASP A 41 -22.80 -8.24 14.62
N ILE A 42 -22.49 -9.12 15.59
CA ILE A 42 -21.16 -9.71 15.76
C ILE A 42 -20.90 -10.73 14.65
N GLU A 43 -21.91 -11.51 14.28
CA GLU A 43 -21.85 -12.46 13.17
C GLU A 43 -21.60 -11.73 11.85
N ALA A 44 -22.39 -10.70 11.53
CA ALA A 44 -22.20 -9.89 10.33
C ALA A 44 -20.79 -9.26 10.26
N LEU A 45 -20.25 -8.84 11.41
CA LEU A 45 -18.91 -8.27 11.51
C LEU A 45 -17.79 -9.28 11.23
N LEU A 46 -17.95 -10.52 11.68
CA LEU A 46 -16.90 -11.56 11.64
C LEU A 46 -17.06 -12.55 10.49
N MET A 47 -18.24 -12.65 9.85
CA MET A 47 -18.49 -13.54 8.71
C MET A 47 -18.08 -12.97 7.36
N VAL A 48 -17.66 -11.69 7.30
CA VAL A 48 -17.15 -11.04 6.07
C VAL A 48 -15.98 -11.82 5.45
N ALA A 49 -15.18 -12.53 6.25
CA ALA A 49 -14.08 -13.33 5.74
C ALA A 49 -13.71 -14.51 6.66
N PRO A 50 -12.90 -15.47 6.16
CA PRO A 50 -12.39 -16.57 6.97
C PRO A 50 -11.48 -16.13 8.13
N ARG A 51 -10.81 -14.97 8.01
CA ARG A 51 -9.89 -14.44 9.01
C ARG A 51 -10.11 -12.94 9.19
N VAL A 52 -10.55 -12.54 10.39
CA VAL A 52 -10.99 -11.18 10.68
C VAL A 52 -10.40 -10.70 12.00
N ILE A 53 -10.00 -9.44 12.04
CA ILE A 53 -9.64 -8.71 13.25
C ILE A 53 -10.62 -7.54 13.35
N ALA A 54 -11.49 -7.56 14.35
CA ALA A 54 -12.35 -6.43 14.68
C ALA A 54 -11.82 -5.73 15.92
N ILE A 55 -11.59 -4.42 15.87
CA ILE A 55 -11.13 -3.63 17.04
C ILE A 55 -11.92 -2.33 17.14
N GLY A 56 -12.40 -1.98 18.33
CA GLY A 56 -13.18 -0.75 18.50
C GLY A 56 -13.96 -0.71 19.81
N ASP A 57 -14.83 0.29 19.94
CA ASP A 57 -15.67 0.49 21.11
C ASP A 57 -16.94 -0.37 21.01
N PHE A 58 -16.91 -1.56 21.58
CA PHE A 58 -18.08 -2.45 21.56
C PHE A 58 -19.15 -2.05 22.58
N ASN A 59 -18.84 -1.12 23.50
CA ASN A 59 -19.60 -0.85 24.72
C ASN A 59 -20.08 -2.14 25.41
N ALA A 60 -19.27 -3.21 25.34
CA ALA A 60 -19.55 -4.50 25.96
C ALA A 60 -18.70 -4.65 27.21
N LYS A 61 -19.34 -4.83 28.36
CA LYS A 61 -18.69 -4.82 29.66
C LYS A 61 -18.71 -6.22 30.26
N ALA A 62 -17.54 -6.88 30.27
CA ALA A 62 -17.34 -8.17 30.94
C ALA A 62 -15.94 -8.29 31.53
N GLN A 63 -15.83 -9.10 32.59
CA GLN A 63 -14.54 -9.39 33.24
C GLN A 63 -13.57 -10.15 32.33
N ASP A 64 -14.08 -10.92 31.34
CA ASP A 64 -13.27 -11.71 30.42
C ASP A 64 -12.28 -10.87 29.60
N TRP A 65 -12.58 -9.59 29.40
CA TRP A 65 -11.73 -8.62 28.71
C TRP A 65 -11.45 -7.39 29.57
N ASN A 66 -11.32 -7.60 30.89
CA ASN A 66 -10.83 -6.61 31.87
C ASN A 66 -11.75 -5.39 32.12
N SER A 67 -13.03 -5.45 31.74
CA SER A 67 -14.01 -4.44 32.17
C SER A 67 -14.36 -4.62 33.66
N ARG A 68 -14.51 -3.50 34.37
CA ARG A 68 -14.82 -3.46 35.81
C ARG A 68 -16.31 -3.62 36.10
N GLN A 69 -17.15 -3.37 35.10
CA GLN A 69 -18.60 -3.47 35.22
C GLN A 69 -19.12 -4.56 34.30
N LEU A 70 -20.40 -4.91 34.49
CA LEU A 70 -21.15 -5.82 33.65
C LEU A 70 -22.30 -5.06 33.01
N ASN A 71 -22.60 -5.33 31.73
CA ASN A 71 -23.77 -4.79 31.06
C ASN A 71 -24.46 -5.84 30.16
N PRO A 72 -25.69 -5.60 29.69
CA PRO A 72 -26.43 -6.57 28.87
C PRO A 72 -25.71 -7.00 27.59
N SER A 73 -24.92 -6.10 26.97
CA SER A 73 -24.10 -6.40 25.78
C SER A 73 -23.11 -7.54 25.98
N ARG A 74 -22.76 -7.89 27.24
CA ARG A 74 -21.92 -9.05 27.54
C ARG A 74 -22.57 -10.37 27.12
N ALA A 75 -23.89 -10.48 27.22
CA ALA A 75 -24.59 -11.75 27.05
C ALA A 75 -24.57 -12.19 25.59
N ALA A 76 -24.83 -11.25 24.68
CA ALA A 76 -24.73 -11.48 23.24
C ALA A 76 -23.29 -11.85 22.83
N LEU A 77 -22.29 -11.10 23.31
CA LEU A 77 -20.90 -11.37 22.95
C LEU A 77 -20.38 -12.68 23.53
N ARG A 78 -20.73 -13.04 24.78
CA ARG A 78 -20.38 -14.34 25.35
C ARG A 78 -21.04 -15.49 24.62
N ARG A 79 -22.35 -15.41 24.36
CA ARG A 79 -23.08 -16.44 23.63
C ARG A 79 -22.48 -16.68 22.24
N PHE A 80 -22.13 -15.61 21.53
CA PHE A 80 -21.44 -15.71 20.25
C PHE A 80 -20.09 -16.43 20.36
N LEU A 81 -19.26 -16.05 21.35
CA LEU A 81 -17.94 -16.64 21.58
C LEU A 81 -18.02 -18.11 22.02
N GLU A 82 -19.05 -18.50 22.76
CA GLU A 82 -19.31 -19.88 23.19
C GLU A 82 -19.79 -20.75 22.01
N ASN A 83 -20.55 -20.17 21.08
CA ASN A 83 -21.11 -20.88 19.93
C ASN A 83 -20.22 -20.86 18.68
N THR A 84 -19.13 -20.07 18.68
CA THR A 84 -18.28 -19.88 17.49
C THR A 84 -16.84 -20.29 17.78
N ASP A 85 -16.42 -21.38 17.17
CA ASP A 85 -15.03 -21.84 17.25
C ASP A 85 -14.07 -20.82 16.59
N ASN A 86 -12.85 -20.76 17.13
CA ASN A 86 -11.75 -19.93 16.65
C ASN A 86 -11.99 -18.41 16.70
N VAL A 87 -12.85 -17.93 17.60
CA VAL A 87 -12.97 -16.49 17.90
C VAL A 87 -12.54 -16.22 19.32
N THR A 88 -11.63 -15.26 19.50
CA THR A 88 -11.20 -14.80 20.84
C THR A 88 -11.46 -13.32 21.02
N ALA A 89 -11.88 -12.93 22.23
CA ALA A 89 -12.01 -11.54 22.63
C ALA A 89 -10.87 -11.17 23.59
N ILE A 90 -10.21 -10.05 23.33
CA ILE A 90 -9.12 -9.53 24.16
C ILE A 90 -9.32 -8.04 24.45
N GLY A 91 -9.03 -7.63 25.68
CA GLY A 91 -9.10 -6.24 26.12
C GLY A 91 -7.87 -5.86 26.94
N PRO A 92 -7.43 -4.59 26.91
CA PRO A 92 -6.28 -4.15 27.67
C PRO A 92 -6.55 -4.19 29.18
N THR A 93 -5.49 -4.32 29.98
CA THR A 93 -5.58 -4.31 31.44
C THR A 93 -5.82 -2.91 32.01
N GLU A 94 -5.41 -1.88 31.26
CA GLU A 94 -5.67 -0.48 31.61
C GLU A 94 -6.96 0.04 30.95
N PRO A 95 -7.70 0.97 31.59
CA PRO A 95 -8.95 1.51 31.05
C PRO A 95 -8.77 2.16 29.68
N THR A 96 -9.72 1.93 28.78
CA THR A 96 -9.79 2.58 27.47
C THR A 96 -10.69 3.80 27.49
N PHE A 97 -11.44 3.99 28.57
CA PHE A 97 -12.24 5.17 28.85
C PHE A 97 -11.88 5.72 30.24
N ASP A 98 -11.58 7.02 30.31
CA ASP A 98 -11.08 7.73 31.51
C ASP A 98 -12.19 8.12 32.50
N GLY A 99 -13.48 7.99 32.11
CA GLY A 99 -14.60 8.38 32.96
C GLY A 99 -14.89 9.89 32.94
N GLN A 100 -16.16 10.26 32.79
CA GLN A 100 -16.64 11.65 32.94
C GLN A 100 -17.86 11.72 33.85
N GLY A 101 -17.85 12.65 34.81
CA GLY A 101 -18.99 12.89 35.71
C GLY A 101 -19.35 11.67 36.55
N ARG A 102 -20.52 11.08 36.28
CA ARG A 102 -21.04 9.90 37.00
C ARG A 102 -20.46 8.56 36.52
N PHE A 103 -19.69 8.54 35.44
CA PHE A 103 -19.17 7.31 34.85
C PHE A 103 -17.73 7.03 35.33
N ALA A 104 -17.54 5.85 35.92
CA ALA A 104 -16.21 5.37 36.29
C ALA A 104 -15.40 5.01 35.03
N PRO A 105 -14.05 5.10 35.09
CA PRO A 105 -13.22 4.64 33.98
C PRO A 105 -13.42 3.14 33.76
N ASP A 106 -13.30 2.66 32.52
CA ASP A 106 -13.60 1.25 32.17
C ASP A 106 -12.91 0.81 30.88
N VAL A 107 -12.97 -0.49 30.57
CA VAL A 107 -12.53 -1.06 29.29
C VAL A 107 -13.73 -1.21 28.38
N LEU A 108 -13.78 -0.38 27.34
CA LEU A 108 -14.85 -0.38 26.34
C LEU A 108 -14.33 -0.80 24.95
N ASP A 109 -13.04 -0.55 24.71
CA ASP A 109 -12.37 -0.87 23.46
C ASP A 109 -11.69 -2.23 23.55
N ILE A 110 -12.21 -3.19 22.80
CA ILE A 110 -11.72 -4.58 22.76
C ILE A 110 -11.42 -5.00 21.33
N ALA A 111 -10.68 -6.09 21.18
CA ALA A 111 -10.46 -6.73 19.89
C ALA A 111 -11.06 -8.14 19.84
N LEU A 112 -11.76 -8.46 18.75
CA LEU A 112 -12.23 -9.80 18.41
C LEU A 112 -11.36 -10.36 17.29
N LEU A 113 -10.81 -11.56 17.48
CA LEU A 113 -9.87 -12.20 16.57
C LEU A 113 -10.46 -13.53 16.08
N LYS A 114 -10.78 -13.62 14.79
CA LYS A 114 -11.28 -14.84 14.13
C LYS A 114 -10.16 -15.54 13.38
N ALA A 115 -9.85 -16.77 13.78
CA ALA A 115 -8.86 -17.66 13.17
C ALA A 115 -7.46 -17.01 13.03
N ILE A 116 -7.01 -16.33 14.09
CA ILE A 116 -5.68 -15.68 14.19
C ILE A 116 -4.78 -16.48 15.15
N PRO A 117 -3.95 -17.43 14.67
CA PRO A 117 -3.14 -18.30 15.52
C PRO A 117 -1.80 -17.65 15.93
N THR A 118 -1.79 -16.35 16.20
CA THR A 118 -0.57 -15.57 16.49
C THR A 118 -0.63 -15.02 17.90
N GLU A 119 0.49 -14.97 18.61
CA GLU A 119 0.57 -14.29 19.90
C GLU A 119 0.17 -12.82 19.74
N THR A 120 -0.77 -12.36 20.58
CA THR A 120 -1.36 -11.04 20.51
C THR A 120 -1.36 -10.36 21.86
N ASP A 121 -0.96 -9.10 21.91
CA ASP A 121 -1.03 -8.24 23.08
C ASP A 121 -1.79 -6.94 22.74
N ILE A 122 -2.60 -6.47 23.68
CA ILE A 122 -3.44 -5.27 23.52
C ILE A 122 -3.20 -4.31 24.69
N THR A 123 -2.78 -3.09 24.38
CA THR A 123 -2.40 -2.08 25.38
C THR A 123 -3.15 -0.77 25.18
N SER A 124 -3.51 -0.12 26.28
CA SER A 124 -4.13 1.21 26.28
C SER A 124 -3.07 2.30 26.47
N HIS A 125 -3.19 3.41 25.75
CA HIS A 125 -2.22 4.50 25.75
C HIS A 125 -2.85 5.83 26.16
N ASN A 126 -2.69 6.24 27.42
CA ASN A 126 -3.29 7.49 27.94
C ASN A 126 -2.51 8.78 27.57
N GLU A 127 -2.14 8.95 26.30
CA GLU A 127 -1.33 10.07 25.83
C GLU A 127 -2.15 11.19 25.18
N GLY A 128 -3.32 10.85 24.64
CA GLY A 128 -4.24 11.75 23.92
C GLY A 128 -5.13 12.59 24.83
N SER A 129 -5.72 13.69 24.34
CA SER A 129 -6.55 14.60 25.16
C SER A 129 -8.02 14.18 25.27
N SER A 130 -8.41 13.05 24.68
CA SER A 130 -9.75 12.51 24.74
C SER A 130 -10.05 11.84 26.08
N ASP A 131 -11.34 11.64 26.35
CA ASP A 131 -11.84 10.76 27.39
C ASP A 131 -11.75 9.27 27.02
N HIS A 132 -11.49 8.95 25.76
CA HIS A 132 -11.04 7.63 25.33
C HIS A 132 -9.53 7.59 25.14
N ASN A 133 -8.91 6.49 25.59
CA ASN A 133 -7.51 6.20 25.38
C ASN A 133 -7.34 5.37 24.10
N PRO A 134 -6.35 5.69 23.25
CA PRO A 134 -6.01 4.86 22.12
C PRO A 134 -5.60 3.46 22.55
N VAL A 135 -5.96 2.46 21.73
CA VAL A 135 -5.59 1.07 21.96
C VAL A 135 -4.64 0.60 20.86
N LEU A 136 -3.58 -0.11 21.25
CA LEU A 136 -2.58 -0.70 20.39
C LEU A 136 -2.65 -2.22 20.47
N LEU A 137 -3.04 -2.85 19.36
CA LEU A 137 -2.95 -4.29 19.18
C LEU A 137 -1.62 -4.65 18.49
N THR A 138 -0.80 -5.41 19.17
CA THR A 138 0.47 -5.96 18.68
C THR A 138 0.31 -7.45 18.43
N MET A 139 0.75 -7.91 17.25
CA MET A 139 0.69 -9.31 16.88
C MET A 139 2.00 -9.81 16.29
N GLY A 140 2.38 -11.02 16.66
CA GLY A 140 3.58 -11.72 16.23
C GLY A 140 4.72 -11.62 17.25
N ASP A 141 5.83 -12.27 16.94
CA ASP A 141 7.02 -12.32 17.80
C ASP A 141 7.49 -10.91 18.19
N PRO A 142 7.41 -10.53 19.48
CA PRO A 142 7.84 -9.21 19.97
C PRO A 142 9.36 -9.01 19.81
N THR A 143 10.12 -10.09 19.60
CA THR A 143 11.57 -10.06 19.38
C THR A 143 11.94 -9.95 17.90
N ARG A 144 10.98 -9.93 16.97
CA ARG A 144 11.25 -9.80 15.53
C ARG A 144 11.90 -8.45 15.23
N GLN A 145 13.23 -8.47 15.20
CA GLN A 145 14.06 -7.30 14.90
C GLN A 145 13.81 -6.87 13.45
N GLY A 146 13.69 -5.56 13.22
CA GLY A 146 13.30 -4.99 11.94
C GLY A 146 14.16 -5.47 10.76
N ASP A 147 13.59 -5.38 9.56
CA ASP A 147 14.21 -5.89 8.33
C ASP A 147 15.67 -5.42 8.17
N ILE A 148 16.58 -6.37 8.01
CA ILE A 148 17.97 -6.09 7.66
C ILE A 148 17.97 -5.54 6.23
N ILE A 149 18.44 -4.30 6.06
CA ILE A 149 18.63 -3.74 4.73
C ILE A 149 20.06 -4.07 4.32
N ARG A 150 20.18 -4.85 3.24
CA ARG A 150 21.46 -5.06 2.58
C ARG A 150 21.71 -3.88 1.65
N ASN A 151 22.71 -3.06 1.99
CA ASN A 151 23.18 -1.99 1.13
C ASN A 151 24.53 -2.39 0.53
N THR A 152 24.60 -2.39 -0.79
CA THR A 152 25.86 -2.64 -1.50
C THR A 152 26.64 -1.34 -1.60
N ASP A 153 27.88 -1.35 -1.12
CA ASP A 153 28.84 -0.28 -1.39
C ASP A 153 29.33 -0.42 -2.85
N TRP A 154 28.82 0.45 -3.71
CA TRP A 154 29.13 0.41 -5.14
C TRP A 154 30.57 0.80 -5.47
N THR A 155 31.24 1.52 -4.58
CA THR A 155 32.66 1.88 -4.73
C THR A 155 33.56 0.67 -4.45
N ASP A 156 33.29 -0.07 -3.39
CA ASP A 156 34.01 -1.29 -3.06
C ASP A 156 33.69 -2.43 -4.03
N PHE A 157 32.42 -2.60 -4.42
CA PHE A 157 32.02 -3.54 -5.47
C PHE A 157 32.80 -3.29 -6.76
N ARG A 158 32.99 -2.01 -7.13
CA ARG A 158 33.75 -1.63 -8.33
C ARG A 158 35.22 -1.96 -8.19
N ALA A 159 35.84 -1.68 -7.03
CA ALA A 159 37.23 -2.02 -6.79
C ALA A 159 37.44 -3.54 -6.85
N GLU A 160 36.50 -4.33 -6.34
CA GLU A 160 36.56 -5.79 -6.37
C GLU A 160 36.38 -6.34 -7.79
N MET A 161 35.40 -5.85 -8.54
CA MET A 161 35.23 -6.22 -9.95
C MET A 161 36.40 -5.81 -10.84
N GLN A 162 37.18 -4.78 -10.46
CA GLN A 162 38.40 -4.39 -11.16
C GLN A 162 39.60 -5.29 -10.82
N ARG A 163 39.56 -6.01 -9.69
CA ARG A 163 40.56 -7.03 -9.32
C ARG A 163 40.32 -8.37 -10.00
N SER A 164 39.07 -8.69 -10.34
CA SER A 164 38.70 -9.90 -11.08
C SER A 164 39.25 -9.90 -12.53
N THR A 165 39.58 -11.09 -13.02
CA THR A 165 40.34 -11.35 -14.25
C THR A 165 39.66 -10.84 -15.52
N ALA A 166 40.47 -10.43 -16.49
CA ALA A 166 40.01 -10.04 -17.83
C ALA A 166 39.29 -11.21 -18.53
N ILE A 167 38.28 -10.88 -19.35
CA ILE A 167 37.51 -11.88 -20.11
C ILE A 167 38.49 -12.66 -21.01
N PRO A 168 38.55 -14.00 -20.90
CA PRO A 168 39.44 -14.81 -21.72
C PRO A 168 39.02 -14.75 -23.19
N ARG A 169 39.94 -15.10 -24.09
CA ARG A 169 39.65 -15.18 -25.53
C ARG A 169 38.70 -16.35 -25.78
N ILE A 170 37.56 -16.08 -26.41
CA ILE A 170 36.50 -17.06 -26.67
C ILE A 170 36.61 -17.52 -28.12
N GLU A 171 36.90 -18.80 -28.35
CA GLU A 171 37.00 -19.39 -29.70
C GLU A 171 35.98 -20.50 -29.93
N THR A 172 35.51 -21.15 -28.85
CA THR A 172 34.52 -22.24 -28.87
C THR A 172 33.29 -21.93 -28.01
N THR A 173 32.25 -22.75 -28.15
CA THR A 173 31.06 -22.69 -27.29
C THR A 173 31.37 -23.03 -25.84
N ASP A 174 32.34 -23.91 -25.60
CA ASP A 174 32.73 -24.33 -24.25
C ASP A 174 33.51 -23.21 -23.55
N ASP A 175 34.34 -22.47 -24.30
CA ASP A 175 35.02 -21.27 -23.79
C ASP A 175 34.02 -20.18 -23.39
N LEU A 176 32.91 -20.07 -24.14
CA LEU A 176 31.84 -19.13 -23.83
C LEU A 176 31.15 -19.49 -22.52
N GLU A 177 30.78 -20.76 -22.33
CA GLU A 177 30.15 -21.24 -21.09
C GLU A 177 31.10 -21.06 -19.89
N ALA A 178 32.37 -21.41 -20.04
CA ALA A 178 33.38 -21.23 -19.00
C ALA A 178 33.56 -19.75 -18.62
N ALA A 179 33.59 -18.85 -19.61
CA ALA A 179 33.69 -17.41 -19.37
C ALA A 179 32.46 -16.83 -18.64
N VAL A 180 31.26 -17.33 -18.98
CA VAL A 180 30.01 -16.95 -18.29
C VAL A 180 30.04 -17.39 -16.83
N VAL A 181 30.41 -18.64 -16.55
CA VAL A 181 30.50 -19.17 -15.18
C VAL A 181 31.54 -18.41 -14.35
N SER A 182 32.70 -18.08 -14.94
CA SER A 182 33.72 -17.25 -14.28
C SER A 182 33.17 -15.88 -13.92
N LEU A 183 32.52 -15.20 -14.87
CA LEU A 183 31.95 -13.87 -14.66
C LEU A 183 30.83 -13.89 -13.60
N GLU A 184 29.98 -14.91 -13.60
CA GLU A 184 28.95 -15.07 -12.57
C GLU A 184 29.56 -15.25 -11.17
N THR A 185 30.66 -16.00 -11.08
CA THR A 185 31.37 -16.24 -9.82
C THR A 185 32.04 -14.97 -9.31
N ASP A 186 32.68 -14.21 -10.20
CA ASP A 186 33.28 -12.91 -9.89
C ASP A 186 32.23 -11.91 -9.38
N ILE A 187 31.10 -11.80 -10.07
CA ILE A 187 30.00 -10.91 -9.68
C ILE A 187 29.46 -11.30 -8.30
N ARG A 188 29.25 -12.60 -8.04
CA ARG A 188 28.73 -13.08 -6.76
C ARG A 188 29.71 -12.76 -5.62
N THR A 189 30.99 -13.03 -5.84
CA THR A 189 32.05 -12.78 -4.86
C THR A 189 32.19 -11.29 -4.57
N ALA A 190 32.18 -10.45 -5.61
CA ALA A 190 32.24 -9.00 -5.46
C ALA A 190 31.02 -8.45 -4.72
N LEU A 191 29.84 -8.99 -4.99
CA LEU A 191 28.62 -8.61 -4.31
C LEU A 191 28.67 -8.98 -2.82
N GLU A 192 29.08 -10.21 -2.48
CA GLU A 192 29.20 -10.65 -1.09
C GLU A 192 30.18 -9.80 -0.29
N ARG A 193 31.33 -9.43 -0.88
CA ARG A 193 32.35 -8.60 -0.23
C ARG A 193 31.95 -7.13 -0.06
N SER A 194 31.00 -6.64 -0.85
CA SER A 194 30.58 -5.22 -0.85
C SER A 194 29.22 -4.99 -0.19
N ILE A 195 28.53 -6.04 0.27
CA ILE A 195 27.29 -5.89 1.03
C ILE A 195 27.63 -5.49 2.46
N THR A 196 27.10 -4.33 2.88
CA THR A 196 26.98 -3.95 4.27
C THR A 196 25.56 -4.22 4.74
N GLU A 197 25.43 -5.00 5.80
CA GLU A 197 24.14 -5.19 6.46
C GLU A 197 23.92 -4.01 7.40
N THR A 198 23.08 -3.07 6.97
CA THR A 198 22.68 -1.94 7.80
C THR A 198 21.27 -2.19 8.34
N ARG A 199 21.10 -2.00 9.64
CA ARG A 199 19.79 -2.06 10.26
C ARG A 199 18.97 -0.89 9.71
N ALA A 200 17.73 -1.13 9.30
CA ALA A 200 16.80 -0.08 8.91
C ALA A 200 16.52 0.85 10.10
N VAL A 201 17.39 1.83 10.35
CA VAL A 201 17.05 2.94 11.23
C VAL A 201 16.07 3.77 10.43
N ARG A 202 14.78 3.74 10.83
CA ARG A 202 13.85 4.77 10.38
C ARG A 202 14.53 6.09 10.70
N GLN A 203 14.93 6.84 9.68
CA GLN A 203 15.38 8.21 9.87
C GLN A 203 14.28 8.88 10.70
N THR A 204 14.63 9.21 11.94
CA THR A 204 13.73 9.96 12.80
C THR A 204 13.38 11.23 12.05
N ASN A 205 12.13 11.68 12.19
CA ASN A 205 11.71 12.95 11.63
C ASN A 205 12.79 14.01 11.92
N TYR A 206 12.96 14.98 11.02
CA TYR A 206 13.87 16.13 11.08
C TYR A 206 14.09 16.77 12.48
N MET A 207 13.14 16.55 13.39
CA MET A 207 13.15 16.88 14.82
C MET A 207 14.22 16.18 15.69
N GLY A 208 14.89 15.13 15.19
CA GLY A 208 15.87 14.38 15.99
C GLY A 208 15.27 13.75 17.24
N GLU A 209 16.07 13.57 18.28
CA GLU A 209 15.61 13.08 19.59
C GLU A 209 14.86 14.18 20.37
N ILE A 210 13.85 13.78 21.15
CA ILE A 210 13.06 14.69 21.98
C ILE A 210 13.96 15.19 23.14
N PRO A 211 14.02 16.51 23.43
CA PRO A 211 14.84 17.03 24.52
C PRO A 211 14.50 16.44 25.88
N LEU A 212 15.52 16.25 26.72
CA LEU A 212 15.38 15.73 28.10
C LEU A 212 14.30 16.46 28.92
N GLN A 213 14.22 17.79 28.77
CA GLN A 213 13.19 18.60 29.44
C GLN A 213 11.77 18.22 28.99
N ALA A 214 11.55 18.05 27.68
CA ALA A 214 10.26 17.62 27.15
C ALA A 214 9.92 16.18 27.56
N GLN A 215 10.92 15.28 27.59
CA GLN A 215 10.74 13.92 28.10
C GLN A 215 10.32 13.92 29.57
N GLN A 216 10.94 14.76 30.41
CA GLN A 216 10.59 14.88 31.82
C GLN A 216 9.16 15.41 31.99
N LEU A 217 8.78 16.45 31.24
CA LEU A 217 7.40 16.97 31.24
C LEU A 217 6.38 15.90 30.82
N ILE A 218 6.73 15.03 29.85
CA ILE A 218 5.89 13.90 29.45
C ILE A 218 5.73 12.89 30.60
N ARG A 219 6.82 12.54 31.30
CA ARG A 219 6.77 11.66 32.48
C ARG A 219 5.90 12.25 33.58
N ASP A 220 6.05 13.53 33.86
CA ASP A 220 5.28 14.24 34.90
C ASP A 220 3.80 14.30 34.52
N ARG A 221 3.48 14.56 33.24
CA ARG A 221 2.09 14.54 32.73
C ARG A 221 1.49 13.15 32.87
N ARG A 222 2.21 12.09 32.49
CA ARG A 222 1.77 10.69 32.66
C ARG A 222 1.52 10.37 34.14
N ALA A 223 2.37 10.83 35.05
CA ALA A 223 2.17 10.67 36.49
C ALA A 223 0.92 11.42 36.99
N ALA A 224 0.71 12.66 36.56
CA ALA A 224 -0.46 13.45 36.91
C ALA A 224 -1.76 12.79 36.40
N ARG A 225 -1.78 12.26 35.17
CA ARG A 225 -2.96 11.53 34.65
C ARG A 225 -3.24 10.23 35.40
N ARG A 226 -2.20 9.47 35.77
CA ARG A 226 -2.38 8.30 36.64
C ARG A 226 -3.00 8.65 37.99
N ARG A 227 -2.71 9.85 38.54
CA ARG A 227 -3.38 10.36 39.75
C ARG A 227 -4.84 10.76 39.50
N VAL A 228 -5.14 11.35 38.33
CA VAL A 228 -6.53 11.63 37.92
C VAL A 228 -7.35 10.34 37.89
N LEU A 229 -6.83 9.29 37.27
CA LEU A 229 -7.49 7.99 37.18
C LEU A 229 -7.76 7.34 38.55
N ARG A 230 -6.85 7.52 39.52
CA ARG A 230 -6.99 6.93 40.86
C ARG A 230 -7.91 7.72 41.78
N THR A 231 -7.91 9.04 41.69
CA THR A 231 -8.53 9.91 42.70
C THR A 231 -9.76 10.65 42.20
N GLY A 232 -9.92 10.82 40.89
CA GLY A 232 -10.98 11.63 40.29
C GLY A 232 -10.90 13.14 40.58
N ILE A 233 -9.85 13.61 41.26
CA ILE A 233 -9.76 15.00 41.74
C ILE A 233 -9.54 15.97 40.56
N PRO A 234 -10.37 17.04 40.41
CA PRO A 234 -10.24 18.01 39.33
C PRO A 234 -8.88 18.72 39.28
N GLU A 235 -8.21 18.88 40.42
CA GLU A 235 -6.91 19.54 40.51
C GLU A 235 -5.82 18.79 39.73
N HIS A 236 -5.76 17.46 39.86
CA HIS A 236 -4.80 16.66 39.12
C HIS A 236 -5.04 16.73 37.61
N ARG A 237 -6.30 16.94 37.19
CA ARG A 237 -6.67 17.15 35.78
C ARG A 237 -6.18 18.52 35.30
N ARG A 238 -6.30 19.57 36.13
CA ARG A 238 -5.71 20.89 35.83
C ARG A 238 -4.18 20.80 35.66
N THR A 239 -3.50 20.11 36.57
CA THR A 239 -2.05 19.89 36.49
C THR A 239 -1.65 19.14 35.22
N ALA A 240 -2.35 18.05 34.87
CA ALA A 240 -2.10 17.30 33.64
C ALA A 240 -2.29 18.16 32.38
N ASN A 241 -3.32 19.01 32.34
CA ASN A 241 -3.58 19.92 31.24
C ASN A 241 -2.51 21.03 31.13
N GLN A 242 -2.05 21.58 32.26
CA GLN A 242 -0.96 22.55 32.30
C GLN A 242 0.35 21.96 31.80
N LEU A 243 0.70 20.75 32.24
CA LEU A 243 1.87 20.02 31.74
C LEU A 243 1.73 19.74 30.24
N GLY A 244 0.53 19.39 29.75
CA GLY A 244 0.26 19.25 28.31
C GLY A 244 0.55 20.53 27.52
N ARG A 245 0.17 21.71 28.03
CA ARG A 245 0.52 23.00 27.41
C ARG A 245 2.03 23.24 27.40
N ARG A 246 2.73 22.94 28.50
CA ARG A 246 4.19 23.07 28.60
C ARG A 246 4.94 22.15 27.65
N ILE A 247 4.48 20.90 27.48
CA ILE A 247 5.04 19.96 26.50
C ILE A 247 4.89 20.53 25.09
N ARG A 248 3.71 21.05 24.72
CA ARG A 248 3.52 21.66 23.39
C ARG A 248 4.44 22.85 23.17
N ALA A 249 4.62 23.71 24.17
CA ALA A 249 5.55 24.82 24.10
C ALA A 249 7.00 24.34 23.90
N ALA A 250 7.47 23.40 24.74
CA ALA A 250 8.83 22.87 24.66
C ALA A 250 9.13 22.14 23.34
N LEU A 251 8.17 21.36 22.82
CA LEU A 251 8.32 20.70 21.52
C LEU A 251 8.33 21.70 20.35
N ASN A 252 7.54 22.77 20.45
CA ASN A 252 7.53 23.83 19.44
C ASN A 252 8.83 24.63 19.45
N GLU A 253 9.36 24.95 20.63
CA GLU A 253 10.66 25.61 20.79
C GLU A 253 11.79 24.75 20.22
N HIS A 254 11.84 23.46 20.57
CA HIS A 254 12.81 22.52 19.99
C HIS A 254 12.70 22.42 18.47
N ARG A 255 11.47 22.42 17.94
CA ARG A 255 11.24 22.43 16.49
C ARG A 255 11.83 23.68 15.83
N GLN A 256 11.61 24.85 16.43
CA GLN A 256 12.12 26.11 15.91
C GLN A 256 13.64 26.17 15.99
N GLU A 257 14.24 25.73 17.09
CA GLU A 257 15.70 25.70 17.27
C GLU A 257 16.36 24.73 16.30
N THR A 258 15.79 23.54 16.13
CA THR A 258 16.29 22.56 15.14
C THR A 258 16.21 23.16 13.74
N TRP A 259 15.07 23.76 13.37
CA TRP A 259 14.88 24.49 12.11
C TRP A 259 15.91 25.59 11.90
N ARG A 260 16.19 26.38 12.92
CA ARG A 260 17.21 27.43 12.89
C ARG A 260 18.59 26.85 12.57
N ARG A 261 19.04 25.85 13.34
CA ARG A 261 20.36 25.21 13.14
C ARG A 261 20.52 24.60 11.76
N PHE A 262 19.45 24.00 11.23
CA PHE A 262 19.48 23.48 9.87
C PHE A 262 19.61 24.58 8.83
N VAL A 263 18.86 25.67 8.95
CA VAL A 263 18.98 26.82 8.04
C VAL A 263 20.38 27.42 8.11
N GLU A 264 20.95 27.55 9.32
CA GLU A 264 22.33 28.01 9.54
C GLU A 264 23.37 27.05 8.95
N SER A 265 23.09 25.75 8.91
CA SER A 265 23.98 24.74 8.32
C SER A 265 23.98 24.70 6.79
N LEU A 266 23.06 25.41 6.11
CA LEU A 266 22.97 25.38 4.65
C LEU A 266 24.15 26.14 4.03
N ASN A 267 24.87 25.45 3.14
CA ASN A 267 25.99 26.01 2.40
C ASN A 267 25.65 26.06 0.88
N PRO A 268 25.90 27.19 0.19
CA PRO A 268 25.79 27.27 -1.28
C PRO A 268 26.71 26.29 -2.03
N ASP A 269 27.87 25.95 -1.47
CA ASP A 269 28.93 25.19 -2.14
C ASP A 269 28.73 23.66 -2.09
N ASP A 270 27.91 23.15 -1.15
CA ASP A 270 27.73 21.71 -0.92
C ASP A 270 26.37 21.14 -1.40
N ASN A 271 25.68 21.88 -2.27
CA ASN A 271 24.36 21.51 -2.83
C ASN A 271 23.23 21.37 -1.77
N SER A 272 23.50 21.62 -0.48
CA SER A 272 22.50 21.55 0.60
C SER A 272 21.43 22.64 0.45
N LEU A 273 21.84 23.87 0.15
CA LEU A 273 20.95 25.01 -0.09
C LEU A 273 19.99 24.73 -1.26
N TRP A 274 20.51 24.21 -2.37
CA TRP A 274 19.75 23.91 -3.58
C TRP A 274 18.73 22.79 -3.37
N LYS A 275 19.11 21.73 -2.64
CA LYS A 275 18.17 20.65 -2.25
C LYS A 275 17.04 21.20 -1.39
N THR A 276 17.35 22.02 -0.40
CA THR A 276 16.36 22.63 0.52
C THR A 276 15.43 23.60 -0.23
N GLN A 277 15.97 24.48 -1.07
CA GLN A 277 15.20 25.40 -1.90
C GLN A 277 14.23 24.65 -2.84
N LYS A 278 14.70 23.57 -3.46
CA LYS A 278 13.87 22.73 -4.33
C LYS A 278 12.74 22.07 -3.54
N ALA A 279 13.03 21.58 -2.33
CA ALA A 279 12.01 21.00 -1.45
C ALA A 279 10.94 22.02 -1.04
N LEU A 280 11.33 23.25 -0.70
CA LEU A 280 10.40 24.33 -0.33
C LEU A 280 9.52 24.79 -1.50
N ARG A 281 10.07 24.82 -2.72
CA ARG A 281 9.33 25.16 -3.95
C ARG A 281 8.46 24.04 -4.47
N THR A 282 8.70 22.80 -4.04
CA THR A 282 7.86 21.67 -4.44
C THR A 282 6.50 21.89 -3.81
N ARG A 283 5.53 22.37 -4.61
CA ARG A 283 4.13 22.41 -4.19
C ARG A 283 3.78 21.03 -3.66
N ARG A 284 3.43 20.93 -2.37
CA ARG A 284 2.85 19.71 -1.82
C ARG A 284 1.75 19.30 -2.77
N ARG A 285 1.83 18.08 -3.30
CA ARG A 285 0.78 17.59 -4.19
C ARG A 285 -0.53 17.76 -3.42
N PRO A 286 -1.52 18.49 -3.95
CA PRO A 286 -2.80 18.59 -3.27
C PRO A 286 -3.29 17.17 -3.02
N PHE A 287 -3.90 16.96 -1.86
CA PHE A 287 -4.49 15.68 -1.52
C PHE A 287 -5.38 15.26 -2.70
N PRO A 288 -5.18 14.05 -3.26
CA PRO A 288 -5.86 13.65 -4.48
C PRO A 288 -7.38 13.83 -4.33
N PRO A 289 -8.11 14.08 -5.44
CA PRO A 289 -9.56 14.16 -5.39
C PRO A 289 -10.13 12.90 -4.74
N LEU A 290 -11.09 13.09 -3.85
CA LEU A 290 -11.81 12.00 -3.21
C LEU A 290 -13.02 11.64 -4.08
N HIS A 291 -13.35 10.37 -4.14
CA HIS A 291 -14.66 9.95 -4.64
C HIS A 291 -15.60 9.90 -3.43
N GLY A 292 -16.47 10.91 -3.31
CA GLY A 292 -17.60 10.90 -2.37
C GLY A 292 -18.86 10.40 -3.06
N GLU A 293 -19.95 10.26 -2.30
CA GLU A 293 -21.24 9.78 -2.82
C GLU A 293 -21.85 10.75 -3.84
N THR A 294 -21.63 12.05 -3.65
CA THR A 294 -22.08 13.13 -4.54
C THR A 294 -21.14 13.39 -5.73
N GLY A 295 -20.03 12.63 -5.85
CA GLY A 295 -19.09 12.72 -6.96
C GLY A 295 -17.63 12.99 -6.56
N ILE A 296 -16.86 13.58 -7.49
CA ILE A 296 -15.42 13.82 -7.28
C ILE A 296 -15.21 15.12 -6.49
N ALA A 297 -14.79 14.98 -5.23
CA ALA A 297 -14.45 16.06 -4.34
C ALA A 297 -13.02 16.57 -4.57
N CYS A 298 -12.89 17.76 -5.17
CA CYS A 298 -11.61 18.35 -5.54
C CYS A 298 -11.09 19.37 -4.53
N THR A 299 -11.98 20.21 -3.97
CA THR A 299 -11.61 21.23 -2.99
C THR A 299 -11.61 20.68 -1.57
N ASP A 300 -10.98 21.40 -0.62
CA ASP A 300 -10.95 20.98 0.78
C ASP A 300 -12.36 20.98 1.40
N ARG A 301 -13.25 21.86 0.93
CA ARG A 301 -14.66 21.88 1.34
C ARG A 301 -15.40 20.66 0.81
N ASP A 302 -15.31 20.39 -0.48
CA ASP A 302 -15.99 19.22 -1.08
C ASP A 302 -15.48 17.92 -0.47
N LYS A 303 -14.19 17.86 -0.12
CA LYS A 303 -13.60 16.70 0.55
C LYS A 303 -14.15 16.55 1.96
N ALA A 304 -14.34 17.65 2.69
CA ALA A 304 -14.95 17.63 4.02
C ALA A 304 -16.40 17.15 3.95
N GLU A 305 -17.18 17.63 2.98
CA GLU A 305 -18.56 17.16 2.75
C GLU A 305 -18.59 15.69 2.33
N ALA A 306 -17.72 15.27 1.40
CA ALA A 306 -17.61 13.85 1.02
C ALA A 306 -17.27 12.93 2.20
N PHE A 307 -16.49 13.42 3.17
CA PHE A 307 -16.27 12.70 4.43
C PHE A 307 -17.51 12.73 5.34
N ALA A 308 -18.24 13.84 5.39
CA ALA A 308 -19.46 13.96 6.17
C ALA A 308 -20.57 13.04 5.64
N ASP A 309 -20.80 13.02 4.32
CA ASP A 309 -21.75 12.13 3.64
C ASP A 309 -21.41 10.66 3.94
N SER A 310 -20.15 10.27 3.75
CA SER A 310 -19.68 8.92 4.05
C SER A 310 -19.85 8.54 5.53
N LEU A 311 -19.66 9.49 6.45
CA LEU A 311 -19.89 9.28 7.89
C LEU A 311 -21.38 9.16 8.21
N GLU A 312 -22.23 9.93 7.54
CA GLU A 312 -23.67 9.87 7.73
C GLU A 312 -24.21 8.50 7.29
N LEU A 313 -23.83 8.03 6.09
CA LEU A 313 -24.24 6.71 5.58
C LEU A 313 -23.80 5.59 6.53
N GLN A 314 -22.55 5.64 7.01
CA GLN A 314 -21.97 4.63 7.90
C GLN A 314 -22.59 4.60 9.31
N CYS A 315 -23.19 5.71 9.75
CA CYS A 315 -23.81 5.87 11.05
C CYS A 315 -25.34 5.65 11.05
N ARG A 316 -25.94 5.26 9.90
CA ARG A 316 -27.33 4.82 9.85
C ARG A 316 -27.49 3.48 10.56
N GLU A 317 -28.66 3.26 11.17
CA GLU A 317 -29.01 1.92 11.66
C GLU A 317 -28.97 0.94 10.50
N ASN A 318 -28.35 -0.23 10.68
CA ASN A 318 -28.53 -1.33 9.74
C ASN A 318 -30.01 -1.68 9.74
N GLN A 319 -30.77 -1.19 8.75
CA GLN A 319 -32.08 -1.75 8.48
C GLN A 319 -31.81 -3.12 7.88
N LEU A 320 -32.11 -4.18 8.63
CA LEU A 320 -32.01 -5.57 8.15
C LEU A 320 -32.92 -5.87 6.94
N ASN A 321 -33.71 -4.86 6.52
CA ASN A 321 -34.64 -4.89 5.40
C ASN A 321 -34.30 -3.85 4.32
N ASP A 322 -33.15 -3.17 4.41
CA ASP A 322 -32.60 -2.64 3.17
C ASP A 322 -32.26 -3.88 2.36
N GLU A 323 -33.17 -4.20 1.44
CA GLU A 323 -32.79 -4.70 0.13
C GLU A 323 -31.69 -3.75 -0.33
N ASP A 324 -30.46 -4.03 0.10
CA ASP A 324 -29.31 -3.68 -0.68
C ASP A 324 -29.73 -4.14 -2.06
N GLU A 325 -29.98 -3.18 -2.94
CA GLU A 325 -29.65 -3.34 -4.35
C GLU A 325 -28.13 -3.62 -4.36
N GLU A 326 -27.81 -4.83 -3.90
CA GLU A 326 -26.89 -5.71 -4.54
C GLU A 326 -27.28 -5.61 -6.02
N HIS A 327 -26.64 -4.67 -6.70
CA HIS A 327 -26.05 -4.97 -7.99
C HIS A 327 -25.02 -6.10 -7.80
N THR A 328 -25.40 -7.21 -7.17
CA THR A 328 -25.04 -8.50 -7.70
C THR A 328 -25.68 -8.52 -9.07
N ASP A 329 -24.83 -8.55 -10.09
CA ASP A 329 -25.16 -9.32 -11.26
C ASP A 329 -25.51 -10.74 -10.78
N LEU A 330 -26.72 -10.98 -10.26
CA LEU A 330 -27.34 -12.29 -10.13
C LEU A 330 -27.71 -12.78 -11.54
N ARG A 331 -26.72 -12.77 -12.44
CA ARG A 331 -26.67 -13.85 -13.41
C ARG A 331 -26.36 -15.07 -12.55
N ARG A 332 -27.39 -15.87 -12.27
CA ARG A 332 -27.27 -17.28 -11.84
C ARG A 332 -25.96 -17.83 -12.41
N THR A 333 -24.91 -17.89 -11.59
CA THR A 333 -23.68 -18.54 -11.98
C THR A 333 -24.00 -20.01 -11.93
N GLN A 334 -24.39 -20.56 -13.08
CA GLN A 334 -24.63 -21.97 -13.24
C GLN A 334 -23.39 -22.71 -12.72
N GLU A 335 -23.58 -23.68 -11.82
CA GLU A 335 -22.48 -24.53 -11.38
C GLU A 335 -21.95 -25.28 -12.61
N VAL A 336 -20.82 -24.81 -13.13
CA VAL A 336 -20.14 -25.47 -14.24
C VAL A 336 -19.28 -26.56 -13.63
N THR A 337 -19.64 -27.80 -13.92
CA THR A 337 -18.82 -28.97 -13.59
C THR A 337 -18.01 -29.36 -14.83
N ILE A 338 -16.71 -29.62 -14.65
CA ILE A 338 -15.88 -30.26 -15.66
C ILE A 338 -15.40 -31.57 -15.06
N ASN A 339 -15.70 -32.69 -15.73
CA ASN A 339 -15.35 -34.05 -15.27
C ASN A 339 -15.87 -34.41 -13.87
N GLY A 340 -16.97 -33.79 -13.43
CA GLY A 340 -17.55 -34.00 -12.09
C GLY A 340 -17.03 -33.05 -11.00
N ASP A 341 -16.01 -32.24 -11.29
CA ASP A 341 -15.49 -31.24 -10.36
C ASP A 341 -16.18 -29.89 -10.58
N ALA A 342 -16.72 -29.30 -9.51
CA ALA A 342 -17.29 -27.96 -9.54
C ALA A 342 -16.19 -26.91 -9.69
N ILE A 343 -16.27 -26.08 -10.73
CA ILE A 343 -15.31 -24.99 -10.95
C ILE A 343 -15.61 -23.83 -10.00
N GLN A 344 -14.62 -23.47 -9.19
CA GLN A 344 -14.69 -22.27 -8.34
C GLN A 344 -14.61 -21.01 -9.20
N TRP A 345 -15.61 -20.13 -9.07
CA TRP A 345 -15.60 -18.83 -9.72
C TRP A 345 -14.50 -17.95 -9.10
N SER A 346 -13.78 -17.21 -9.94
CA SER A 346 -12.77 -16.26 -9.52
C SER A 346 -12.84 -14.99 -10.34
N ASP A 347 -12.81 -13.83 -9.68
CA ASP A 347 -12.80 -12.52 -10.33
C ASP A 347 -11.50 -12.22 -11.07
N ASN A 348 -10.43 -12.98 -10.78
CA ASN A 348 -9.16 -12.92 -11.50
C ASN A 348 -8.63 -14.32 -11.79
N VAL A 349 -8.40 -14.61 -13.07
CA VAL A 349 -7.80 -15.88 -13.50
C VAL A 349 -6.56 -15.59 -14.33
N LYS A 350 -5.49 -16.31 -14.02
CA LYS A 350 -4.26 -16.28 -14.81
C LYS A 350 -4.31 -17.37 -15.87
N TYR A 351 -4.24 -16.99 -17.13
CA TYR A 351 -4.21 -17.91 -18.27
C TYR A 351 -3.05 -17.55 -19.20
N LEU A 352 -2.16 -18.51 -19.48
CA LEU A 352 -0.97 -18.31 -20.33
C LEU A 352 -0.18 -17.03 -19.99
N GLY A 353 -0.02 -16.74 -18.69
CA GLY A 353 0.72 -15.56 -18.23
C GLY A 353 -0.04 -14.21 -18.32
N VAL A 354 -1.29 -14.23 -18.76
CA VAL A 354 -2.20 -13.07 -18.82
C VAL A 354 -3.21 -13.15 -17.67
N HIS A 355 -3.45 -12.03 -16.99
CA HIS A 355 -4.48 -11.94 -15.96
C HIS A 355 -5.78 -11.41 -16.56
N LEU A 356 -6.80 -12.25 -16.56
CA LEU A 356 -8.17 -11.93 -16.98
C LEU A 356 -8.92 -11.49 -15.72
N ASP A 357 -9.46 -10.27 -15.72
CA ASP A 357 -10.39 -9.80 -14.69
C ASP A 357 -11.84 -9.87 -15.21
N ARG A 358 -12.81 -10.00 -14.30
CA ARG A 358 -14.26 -10.14 -14.64
C ARG A 358 -14.75 -9.11 -15.65
N THR A 359 -14.22 -7.89 -15.58
CA THR A 359 -14.65 -6.74 -16.40
C THR A 359 -13.76 -6.47 -17.62
N MET A 360 -12.72 -7.28 -17.86
CA MET A 360 -11.69 -7.09 -18.89
C MET A 360 -11.15 -5.64 -18.92
N THR A 361 -10.99 -5.04 -17.74
CA THR A 361 -10.39 -3.71 -17.58
C THR A 361 -8.87 -3.76 -17.67
N TRP A 362 -8.29 -4.95 -17.46
CA TRP A 362 -6.86 -5.25 -17.52
C TRP A 362 -6.03 -4.54 -16.45
N GLY A 363 -6.67 -4.07 -15.37
CA GLY A 363 -5.99 -3.30 -14.33
C GLY A 363 -4.96 -4.13 -13.57
N HIS A 364 -5.35 -5.35 -13.18
CA HIS A 364 -4.46 -6.29 -12.51
C HIS A 364 -3.30 -6.70 -13.42
N HIS A 365 -3.60 -7.04 -14.68
CA HIS A 365 -2.60 -7.41 -15.67
C HIS A 365 -1.59 -6.29 -15.94
N ALA A 366 -2.05 -5.06 -16.15
CA ALA A 366 -1.18 -3.92 -16.37
C ALA A 366 -0.26 -3.65 -15.18
N ALA A 367 -0.76 -3.80 -13.94
CA ALA A 367 0.06 -3.67 -12.74
C ALA A 367 1.17 -4.73 -12.68
N GLU A 368 0.85 -5.97 -13.01
CA GLU A 368 1.80 -7.09 -13.02
C GLU A 368 2.84 -6.94 -14.15
N THR A 369 2.43 -6.54 -15.36
CA THR A 369 3.33 -6.19 -16.46
C THR A 369 4.30 -5.08 -16.08
N ILE A 370 3.81 -4.00 -15.44
CA ILE A 370 4.64 -2.90 -14.93
C ILE A 370 5.63 -3.42 -13.88
N ARG A 371 5.18 -4.30 -12.97
CA ARG A 371 6.04 -4.87 -11.93
C ARG A 371 7.19 -5.65 -12.55
N LYS A 372 6.91 -6.59 -13.47
CA LYS A 372 7.93 -7.39 -14.17
C LYS A 372 8.94 -6.52 -14.91
N ALA A 373 8.47 -5.52 -15.66
CA ALA A 373 9.36 -4.60 -16.38
C ALA A 373 10.21 -3.73 -15.44
N LYS A 374 9.66 -3.28 -14.31
CA LYS A 374 10.43 -2.55 -13.28
C LYS A 374 11.50 -3.43 -12.64
N THR A 375 11.18 -4.69 -12.35
CA THR A 375 12.13 -5.67 -11.82
C THR A 375 13.27 -5.91 -12.81
N ALA A 376 12.95 -6.18 -14.07
CA ALA A 376 13.96 -6.35 -15.13
C ALA A 376 14.86 -5.11 -15.29
N ARG A 377 14.26 -3.91 -15.28
CA ARG A 377 15.02 -2.66 -15.34
C ARG A 377 15.91 -2.47 -14.11
N ALA A 378 15.45 -2.83 -12.92
CA ALA A 378 16.25 -2.73 -11.70
C ALA A 378 17.47 -3.65 -11.74
N MET A 379 17.30 -4.88 -12.23
CA MET A 379 18.42 -5.82 -12.46
C MET A 379 19.42 -5.27 -13.49
N LEU A 380 18.93 -4.62 -14.55
CA LEU A 380 19.77 -4.02 -15.59
C LEU A 380 20.35 -2.64 -15.21
N TYR A 381 20.00 -2.09 -14.05
CA TYR A 381 20.41 -0.73 -13.67
C TYR A 381 21.93 -0.51 -13.74
N PRO A 382 22.80 -1.43 -13.29
CA PRO A 382 24.26 -1.26 -13.38
C PRO A 382 24.79 -1.14 -14.82
N LEU A 383 24.08 -1.72 -15.79
CA LEU A 383 24.42 -1.67 -17.21
C LEU A 383 23.78 -0.47 -17.91
N LEU A 384 22.61 -0.04 -17.45
CA LEU A 384 21.85 1.05 -18.07
C LEU A 384 22.21 2.43 -17.51
N CYS A 385 22.75 2.54 -16.30
CA CYS A 385 23.04 3.85 -15.70
C CYS A 385 24.06 4.66 -16.51
N GLY A 386 24.04 5.99 -16.30
CA GLY A 386 24.91 6.92 -17.02
C GLY A 386 26.38 6.66 -16.81
N GLU A 387 26.72 6.20 -15.60
CA GLU A 387 28.07 5.89 -15.16
C GLU A 387 28.61 4.56 -15.71
N SER A 388 27.76 3.78 -16.39
CA SER A 388 28.16 2.51 -17.02
C SER A 388 29.00 2.74 -18.28
N ARG A 389 30.08 1.95 -18.44
CA ARG A 389 30.96 1.95 -19.63
C ARG A 389 30.30 1.33 -20.88
N VAL A 390 29.10 0.75 -20.75
CA VAL A 390 28.36 0.18 -21.88
C VAL A 390 27.95 1.30 -22.83
N ASN A 391 28.26 1.16 -24.12
CA ASN A 391 27.89 2.13 -25.13
C ASN A 391 26.36 2.24 -25.28
N LEU A 392 25.88 3.39 -25.78
CA LEU A 392 24.44 3.66 -25.89
C LEU A 392 23.71 2.63 -26.75
N ARG A 393 24.31 2.19 -27.87
CA ARG A 393 23.73 1.18 -28.77
C ARG A 393 23.41 -0.12 -28.03
N ASN A 394 24.34 -0.60 -27.20
CA ASN A 394 24.16 -1.83 -26.43
C ASN A 394 23.16 -1.64 -25.29
N LYS A 395 23.13 -0.46 -24.64
CA LYS A 395 22.08 -0.12 -23.65
C LYS A 395 20.69 -0.18 -24.28
N LEU A 396 20.51 0.42 -25.45
CA LEU A 396 19.26 0.37 -26.20
C LEU A 396 18.90 -1.06 -26.62
N LEU A 397 19.89 -1.88 -27.00
CA LEU A 397 19.67 -3.28 -27.32
C LEU A 397 19.14 -4.07 -26.12
N LEU A 398 19.76 -3.92 -24.93
CA LEU A 398 19.29 -4.54 -23.68
C LEU A 398 17.85 -4.14 -23.35
N MET A 399 17.49 -2.89 -23.58
CA MET A 399 16.12 -2.43 -23.40
C MET A 399 15.14 -3.12 -24.37
N LYS A 400 15.51 -3.25 -25.65
CA LYS A 400 14.70 -3.94 -26.67
C LYS A 400 14.55 -5.43 -26.38
N THR A 401 15.59 -6.08 -25.89
CA THR A 401 15.61 -7.55 -25.71
C THR A 401 15.08 -8.02 -24.35
N VAL A 402 15.18 -7.20 -23.30
CA VAL A 402 14.79 -7.62 -21.94
C VAL A 402 13.56 -6.87 -21.42
N ILE A 403 13.50 -5.54 -21.58
CA ILE A 403 12.42 -4.72 -20.99
C ILE A 403 11.18 -4.71 -21.90
N GLN A 404 11.35 -4.47 -23.19
CA GLN A 404 10.24 -4.34 -24.13
C GLN A 404 9.39 -5.62 -24.26
N PRO A 405 9.95 -6.86 -24.19
CA PRO A 405 9.14 -8.07 -24.20
C PRO A 405 8.22 -8.18 -22.98
N GLN A 406 8.69 -7.75 -21.79
CA GLN A 406 7.85 -7.73 -20.59
C GLN A 406 6.65 -6.80 -20.78
N LEU A 407 6.86 -5.63 -21.39
CA LEU A 407 5.81 -4.65 -21.63
C LEU A 407 4.86 -5.02 -22.78
N THR A 408 5.28 -5.86 -23.74
CA THR A 408 4.50 -6.16 -24.95
C THR A 408 3.96 -7.59 -25.00
N TYR A 409 4.25 -8.42 -24.00
CA TYR A 409 3.79 -9.79 -23.93
C TYR A 409 2.25 -9.86 -23.94
N ALA A 410 1.70 -10.69 -24.83
CA ALA A 410 0.26 -10.87 -25.05
C ALA A 410 -0.52 -9.56 -25.28
N SER A 411 0.15 -8.50 -25.74
CA SER A 411 -0.47 -7.19 -25.95
C SER A 411 -1.62 -7.19 -26.95
N THR A 412 -1.69 -8.17 -27.84
CA THR A 412 -2.85 -8.37 -28.72
C THR A 412 -4.14 -8.65 -27.96
N ALA A 413 -4.07 -9.23 -26.75
CA ALA A 413 -5.25 -9.41 -25.91
C ALA A 413 -5.64 -8.12 -25.18
N TRP A 414 -4.69 -7.50 -24.46
CA TRP A 414 -4.98 -6.43 -23.50
C TRP A 414 -4.66 -5.01 -24.00
N GLY A 415 -4.09 -4.83 -25.20
CA GLY A 415 -3.62 -3.53 -25.69
C GLY A 415 -4.74 -2.49 -25.87
N HIS A 416 -6.01 -2.91 -25.82
CA HIS A 416 -7.19 -2.03 -25.79
C HIS A 416 -7.55 -1.53 -24.38
N ALA A 417 -6.71 -1.81 -23.37
CA ALA A 417 -6.89 -1.36 -21.99
C ALA A 417 -7.10 0.15 -21.88
N CYS A 418 -7.59 0.61 -20.72
CA CYS A 418 -7.85 2.02 -20.51
C CYS A 418 -6.58 2.88 -20.67
N LYS A 419 -6.74 4.12 -21.18
CA LYS A 419 -5.63 5.02 -21.50
C LYS A 419 -4.72 5.28 -20.30
N THR A 420 -5.26 5.26 -19.08
CA THR A 420 -4.48 5.46 -17.84
C THR A 420 -3.51 4.31 -17.58
N HIS A 421 -3.89 3.06 -17.83
CA HIS A 421 -3.01 1.90 -17.73
C HIS A 421 -1.92 1.91 -18.82
N LEU A 422 -2.31 2.18 -20.07
CA LEU A 422 -1.37 2.27 -21.19
C LEU A 422 -0.31 3.38 -20.99
N LYS A 423 -0.71 4.55 -20.49
CA LYS A 423 0.22 5.65 -20.14
C LYS A 423 1.24 5.22 -19.08
N ARG A 424 0.82 4.41 -18.09
CA ARG A 424 1.74 3.89 -17.06
C ARG A 424 2.73 2.87 -17.63
N ILE A 425 2.31 2.03 -18.58
CA ILE A 425 3.19 1.09 -19.29
C ILE A 425 4.25 1.85 -20.09
N GLN A 426 3.84 2.84 -20.90
CA GLN A 426 4.76 3.70 -21.67
C GLN A 426 5.74 4.44 -20.75
N ALA A 427 5.28 4.91 -19.58
CA ALA A 427 6.14 5.60 -18.63
C ALA A 427 7.32 4.74 -18.14
N VAL A 428 7.16 3.42 -18.01
CA VAL A 428 8.27 2.53 -17.60
C VAL A 428 9.38 2.53 -18.65
N GLU A 429 9.01 2.42 -19.94
CA GLU A 429 9.97 2.49 -21.05
C GLU A 429 10.66 3.87 -21.09
N ASN A 430 9.90 4.94 -20.91
CA ASN A 430 10.45 6.32 -20.96
C ASN A 430 11.47 6.56 -19.86
N ILE A 431 11.20 6.05 -18.65
CA ILE A 431 12.17 6.19 -17.56
C ILE A 431 13.42 5.36 -17.87
N ALA A 432 13.27 4.15 -18.42
CA ALA A 432 14.42 3.34 -18.82
C ALA A 432 15.28 4.02 -19.90
N LEU A 433 14.66 4.66 -20.91
CA LEU A 433 15.38 5.39 -21.96
C LEU A 433 16.16 6.56 -21.39
N ARG A 434 15.55 7.29 -20.45
CA ARG A 434 16.22 8.40 -19.75
C ARG A 434 17.38 7.93 -18.88
N THR A 435 17.25 6.77 -18.22
CA THR A 435 18.36 6.16 -17.49
C THR A 435 19.51 5.83 -18.44
N ALA A 436 19.23 5.18 -19.57
CA ALA A 436 20.21 4.77 -20.58
C ALA A 436 20.99 5.95 -21.21
N THR A 437 20.30 7.06 -21.43
CA THR A 437 20.85 8.27 -22.07
C THR A 437 21.34 9.33 -21.09
N SER A 438 21.10 9.14 -19.79
CA SER A 438 21.29 10.20 -18.77
C SER A 438 20.55 11.51 -19.10
N ALA A 439 19.44 11.42 -19.83
CA ALA A 439 18.72 12.59 -20.32
C ALA A 439 18.06 13.39 -19.16
N PRO A 440 18.31 14.71 -19.06
CA PRO A 440 17.66 15.57 -18.07
C PRO A 440 16.14 15.59 -18.19
N TRP A 441 15.45 15.88 -17.08
CA TRP A 441 13.99 15.85 -16.98
C TRP A 441 13.26 16.78 -17.98
N PHE A 442 13.91 17.87 -18.42
CA PHE A 442 13.34 18.86 -19.34
C PHE A 442 13.41 18.46 -20.82
N VAL A 443 14.25 17.49 -21.20
CA VAL A 443 14.27 16.94 -22.56
C VAL A 443 12.93 16.27 -22.82
N ARG A 444 12.23 16.56 -23.92
CA ARG A 444 10.92 15.95 -24.16
C ARG A 444 11.09 14.52 -24.67
N ASN A 445 10.18 13.61 -24.28
CA ASN A 445 10.26 12.21 -24.73
C ASN A 445 10.20 12.08 -26.26
N ARG A 446 9.45 12.96 -26.95
CA ARG A 446 9.40 12.97 -28.42
C ARG A 446 10.77 13.21 -29.06
N ASP A 447 11.58 14.07 -28.45
CA ASP A 447 12.90 14.42 -28.97
C ASP A 447 13.84 13.24 -28.73
N LEU A 448 13.76 12.60 -27.54
CA LEU A 448 14.47 11.33 -27.29
C LEU A 448 14.10 10.24 -28.28
N TYR A 449 12.81 10.06 -28.61
CA TYR A 449 12.42 9.03 -29.58
C TYR A 449 12.96 9.31 -30.97
N ARG A 450 12.92 10.57 -31.41
CA ARG A 450 13.47 10.99 -32.70
C ARG A 450 14.97 10.74 -32.76
N ASP A 451 15.71 11.22 -31.78
CA ASP A 451 17.18 11.20 -31.79
C ASP A 451 17.75 9.78 -31.61
N LEU A 452 17.01 8.90 -30.92
CA LEU A 452 17.38 7.49 -30.73
C LEU A 452 16.78 6.54 -31.78
N GLU A 453 15.99 7.07 -32.73
CA GLU A 453 15.16 6.28 -33.65
C GLU A 453 14.34 5.20 -32.91
N TRP A 454 13.83 5.55 -31.73
CA TRP A 454 13.15 4.62 -30.85
C TRP A 454 11.66 4.57 -31.14
N THR A 455 11.14 3.35 -31.34
CA THR A 455 9.69 3.14 -31.47
C THR A 455 9.06 2.93 -30.09
N PRO A 456 8.18 3.84 -29.62
CA PRO A 456 7.54 3.73 -28.31
C PRO A 456 6.69 2.48 -28.18
N VAL A 457 6.62 1.90 -26.99
CA VAL A 457 5.95 0.63 -26.72
C VAL A 457 4.48 0.62 -27.17
N LEU A 458 3.75 1.72 -27.06
CA LEU A 458 2.36 1.79 -27.55
C LEU A 458 2.28 1.68 -29.08
N LYS A 459 3.25 2.22 -29.82
CA LYS A 459 3.35 2.02 -31.28
C LYS A 459 3.69 0.55 -31.60
N VAL A 460 4.57 -0.08 -30.82
CA VAL A 460 4.90 -1.50 -30.96
C VAL A 460 3.68 -2.39 -30.73
N ILE A 461 2.89 -2.11 -29.68
CA ILE A 461 1.64 -2.84 -29.38
C ILE A 461 0.66 -2.72 -30.54
N LYS A 462 0.43 -1.50 -31.04
CA LYS A 462 -0.44 -1.25 -32.20
C LYS A 462 0.03 -2.01 -33.45
N ALA A 463 1.33 -1.98 -33.75
CA ALA A 463 1.91 -2.70 -34.88
C ALA A 463 1.79 -4.23 -34.74
N LYS A 464 2.04 -4.78 -33.54
CA LYS A 464 1.84 -6.20 -33.24
C LYS A 464 0.37 -6.61 -33.45
N ALA A 465 -0.56 -5.81 -32.96
CA ALA A 465 -1.99 -6.04 -33.14
C ALA A 465 -2.39 -6.04 -34.62
N ALA A 466 -1.96 -5.04 -35.40
CA ALA A 466 -2.25 -4.96 -36.83
C ALA A 466 -1.78 -6.21 -37.58
N LYS A 467 -0.55 -6.65 -37.33
CA LYS A 467 0.02 -7.85 -37.95
C LYS A 467 -0.75 -9.12 -37.57
N VAL A 468 -1.10 -9.28 -36.30
CA VAL A 468 -1.82 -10.48 -35.82
C VAL A 468 -3.25 -10.52 -36.36
N TYR A 469 -3.96 -9.39 -36.37
CA TYR A 469 -5.34 -9.36 -36.88
C TYR A 469 -5.43 -9.49 -38.39
N ALA A 470 -4.49 -8.93 -39.15
CA ALA A 470 -4.40 -9.17 -40.59
C ALA A 470 -4.23 -10.67 -40.87
N LYS A 471 -3.27 -11.33 -40.21
CA LYS A 471 -3.07 -12.78 -40.34
C LYS A 471 -4.31 -13.59 -39.93
N ALA A 472 -5.03 -13.16 -38.91
CA ALA A 472 -6.25 -13.84 -38.47
C ALA A 472 -7.42 -13.67 -39.46
N THR A 473 -7.47 -12.57 -40.20
CA THR A 473 -8.53 -12.29 -41.20
C THR A 473 -8.41 -13.23 -42.40
N ASP A 474 -7.18 -13.57 -42.80
CA ASP A 474 -6.89 -14.45 -43.93
C ASP A 474 -6.59 -15.90 -43.50
N HIS A 475 -6.91 -16.27 -42.25
CA HIS A 475 -6.55 -17.58 -41.72
C HIS A 475 -7.47 -18.70 -42.24
N GLU A 476 -6.90 -19.87 -42.56
CA GLU A 476 -7.66 -21.04 -43.02
C GLU A 476 -8.79 -21.41 -42.05
N ASN A 477 -8.47 -21.46 -40.75
CA ASN A 477 -9.43 -21.68 -39.68
C ASN A 477 -10.54 -20.60 -39.62
N PRO A 478 -11.82 -20.96 -39.87
CA PRO A 478 -12.95 -20.02 -39.86
C PRO A 478 -13.22 -19.40 -38.49
N LEU A 479 -12.88 -20.07 -37.38
CA LEU A 479 -13.08 -19.53 -36.03
C LEU A 479 -12.16 -18.33 -35.77
N LEU A 480 -10.94 -18.34 -36.31
CA LEU A 480 -10.01 -17.22 -36.18
C LEU A 480 -10.46 -16.02 -36.99
N ARG A 481 -11.00 -16.25 -38.19
CA ARG A 481 -11.62 -15.21 -39.02
C ARG A 481 -12.81 -14.60 -38.30
N ALA A 482 -13.75 -15.42 -37.81
CA ALA A 482 -14.91 -14.97 -37.06
C ALA A 482 -14.53 -14.21 -35.78
N ALA A 483 -13.48 -14.62 -35.08
CA ALA A 483 -13.01 -13.96 -33.85
C ALA A 483 -12.48 -12.54 -34.10
N VAL A 484 -12.08 -12.21 -35.33
CA VAL A 484 -11.65 -10.87 -35.71
C VAL A 484 -12.65 -10.14 -36.59
N ASP A 485 -13.71 -10.78 -37.11
CA ASP A 485 -14.69 -10.20 -38.02
C ASP A 485 -15.66 -9.20 -37.32
N TYR A 486 -15.14 -8.03 -36.98
CA TYR A 486 -15.90 -6.89 -36.47
C TYR A 486 -15.14 -5.58 -36.70
N GLU A 487 -15.89 -4.51 -36.94
CA GLU A 487 -15.34 -3.17 -37.07
C GLU A 487 -14.88 -2.62 -35.71
N PRO A 488 -13.63 -2.12 -35.59
CA PRO A 488 -13.12 -1.58 -34.34
C PRO A 488 -13.83 -0.27 -33.92
N ASP A 489 -14.42 0.46 -34.86
CA ASP A 489 -15.05 1.78 -34.61
C ASP A 489 -16.54 1.70 -34.24
N ARG A 490 -17.15 0.50 -34.27
CA ARG A 490 -18.53 0.35 -33.80
C ARG A 490 -18.57 0.66 -32.30
N ALA A 491 -19.45 1.59 -31.92
CA ALA A 491 -19.76 1.99 -30.54
C ALA A 491 -20.37 0.81 -29.77
N ALA A 492 -19.53 -0.16 -29.39
CA ALA A 492 -19.91 -1.23 -28.49
C ALA A 492 -19.89 -0.69 -27.05
N THR A 493 -20.85 -1.12 -26.24
CA THR A 493 -20.92 -0.86 -24.79
C THR A 493 -19.67 -1.33 -24.03
N HIS A 494 -18.87 -2.22 -24.63
CA HIS A 494 -17.63 -2.77 -24.07
C HIS A 494 -16.47 -2.69 -25.07
N LYS A 495 -15.27 -2.40 -24.55
CA LYS A 495 -14.07 -2.35 -25.38
C LYS A 495 -13.67 -3.73 -25.88
N ARG A 496 -13.20 -3.79 -27.13
CA ARG A 496 -12.79 -5.04 -27.79
C ARG A 496 -11.33 -5.00 -28.23
N PRO A 497 -10.65 -6.15 -28.34
CA PRO A 497 -9.24 -6.21 -28.71
C PRO A 497 -8.83 -5.43 -29.98
N ARG A 498 -9.62 -5.45 -31.07
CA ARG A 498 -9.28 -4.68 -32.30
C ARG A 498 -9.33 -3.16 -32.13
N GLN A 499 -9.96 -2.63 -31.08
CA GLN A 499 -9.95 -1.18 -30.81
C GLN A 499 -8.56 -0.63 -30.51
N GLN A 500 -7.59 -1.50 -30.18
CA GLN A 500 -6.20 -1.05 -30.04
C GLN A 500 -5.59 -0.54 -31.37
N LEU A 501 -6.19 -0.84 -32.52
CA LEU A 501 -5.83 -0.26 -33.82
C LEU A 501 -6.19 1.23 -33.91
N LEU A 502 -7.16 1.68 -33.11
CA LEU A 502 -7.59 3.08 -33.02
C LEU A 502 -6.81 3.87 -31.96
N LEU A 503 -5.84 3.24 -31.28
CA LEU A 503 -4.96 3.97 -30.36
C LEU A 503 -4.25 5.07 -31.14
N ASP A 504 -4.40 6.30 -30.67
CA ASP A 504 -3.48 7.39 -30.94
C ASP A 504 -2.27 7.22 -30.00
N PRO A 505 -1.10 6.79 -30.52
CA PRO A 505 0.04 6.51 -29.69
C PRO A 505 0.71 7.79 -29.12
N GLY A 506 0.31 8.99 -29.57
CA GLY A 506 0.89 10.27 -29.14
C GLY A 506 2.27 10.55 -29.73
#